data_AF-A0A235I4Y8-F1
#
_entry.id   AF-A0A235I4Y8-F1
#
_cell.length_a   1.000
_cell.length_b   1.000
_cell.length_c   1.000
_cell.angle_alpha   90.00
_cell.angle_beta   90.00
_cell.angle_gamma   90.00
#
_symmetry.space_group_name_H-M   'P 1'
#
loop_
_entity.id
_entity.type
_entity.pdbx_description
1 polymer ?
#
loop_
_entity_poly.entity_id
_entity_poly.type
_entity_poly.pdbx_seq_one_letter_code
_entity_poly.pdbx_strand_id
1 'polypeptide(L)'
;MNQPTLFDLEAFTKTGSSPVYAYDPFWDELTPQDSHSVGGQISEADSPCESVGEQVATDTQKSAPQHDTHWIEEYWVERCSNKYWYYRYCWMQGRKIHRRYLGSVNSKLARHKKADVEVWISDGQSPAEIQRLIQCWGESQKRSHF
;
A
#
# COMPACT_ATOMS: atom_id res chain seq x y z
N MET A 1 5.10 -54.99 17.30
CA MET A 1 5.29 -53.57 17.67
C MET A 1 5.22 -52.78 16.37
N ASN A 2 4.11 -52.11 16.11
CA ASN A 2 3.86 -51.43 14.84
C ASN A 2 4.28 -49.96 14.98
N GLN A 3 5.20 -49.51 14.12
CA GLN A 3 5.61 -48.11 14.06
C GLN A 3 4.53 -47.29 13.32
N PRO A 4 4.12 -46.12 13.83
CA PRO A 4 3.22 -45.23 13.11
C PRO A 4 3.99 -44.52 11.99
N THR A 5 3.55 -44.71 10.75
CA THR A 5 4.04 -43.97 9.56
C THR A 5 3.53 -42.54 9.61
N LEU A 6 4.45 -41.58 9.64
CA LEU A 6 4.22 -40.16 9.99
C LEU A 6 3.70 -39.28 8.82
N PHE A 7 3.43 -39.84 7.65
CA PHE A 7 3.00 -39.07 6.49
C PHE A 7 1.96 -39.84 5.67
N ASP A 8 0.69 -39.61 5.98
CA ASP A 8 -0.42 -40.07 5.15
C ASP A 8 -0.77 -38.95 4.15
N LEU A 9 -0.23 -39.07 2.92
CA LEU A 9 -0.41 -38.10 1.85
C LEU A 9 -1.84 -38.10 1.28
N GLU A 10 -2.63 -39.16 1.52
CA GLU A 10 -3.98 -39.30 0.97
C GLU A 10 -5.03 -38.47 1.71
N ALA A 11 -4.72 -37.96 2.90
CA ALA A 11 -5.63 -37.09 3.66
C ALA A 11 -5.84 -35.71 3.00
N PHE A 12 -4.92 -35.26 2.13
CA PHE A 12 -4.95 -33.89 1.58
C PHE A 12 -5.73 -33.74 0.28
N THR A 13 -6.06 -34.82 -0.43
CA THR A 13 -6.74 -34.73 -1.73
C THR A 13 -8.27 -34.90 -1.64
N LYS A 14 -8.82 -35.14 -0.44
CA LYS A 14 -10.24 -35.49 -0.24
C LYS A 14 -11.09 -34.38 0.40
N THR A 15 -10.92 -33.14 -0.06
CA THR A 15 -11.94 -32.09 0.15
C THR A 15 -12.17 -31.36 -1.17
N GLY A 16 -13.03 -31.97 -1.99
CA GLY A 16 -13.70 -31.28 -3.08
C GLY A 16 -14.71 -30.28 -2.51
N SER A 17 -14.29 -29.02 -2.40
CA SER A 17 -15.19 -27.88 -2.39
C SER A 17 -14.42 -26.71 -3.00
N SER A 18 -14.50 -26.56 -4.32
CA SER A 18 -14.13 -25.31 -4.98
C SER A 18 -14.91 -24.18 -4.33
N PRO A 19 -14.27 -23.09 -3.87
CA PRO A 19 -15.01 -21.93 -3.44
C PRO A 19 -15.83 -21.44 -4.65
N VAL A 20 -17.15 -21.44 -4.50
CA VAL A 20 -18.05 -20.76 -5.42
C VAL A 20 -17.69 -19.28 -5.28
N TYR A 21 -16.98 -18.75 -6.27
CA TYR A 21 -16.79 -17.32 -6.39
C TYR A 21 -18.16 -16.71 -6.64
N ALA A 22 -18.78 -16.18 -5.58
CA ALA A 22 -19.98 -15.37 -5.70
C ALA A 22 -19.57 -14.08 -6.42
N TYR A 23 -19.98 -13.97 -7.68
CA TYR A 23 -19.81 -12.76 -8.47
C TYR A 23 -20.60 -11.62 -7.81
N ASP A 24 -19.92 -10.53 -7.48
CA ASP A 24 -20.52 -9.33 -6.91
C ASP A 24 -20.76 -8.30 -8.04
N PRO A 25 -22.02 -8.14 -8.49
CA PRO A 25 -22.36 -7.24 -9.61
C PRO A 25 -22.16 -5.75 -9.27
N PHE A 26 -21.84 -5.39 -8.03
CA PHE A 26 -21.58 -4.00 -7.64
C PHE A 26 -20.28 -3.44 -8.26
N TRP A 27 -19.41 -4.31 -8.79
CA TRP A 27 -18.15 -3.90 -9.42
C TRP A 27 -18.26 -3.54 -10.91
N ASP A 28 -19.40 -3.80 -11.56
CA ASP A 28 -19.60 -3.50 -12.98
C ASP A 28 -20.22 -2.14 -13.27
N GLU A 29 -20.67 -1.40 -12.25
CA GLU A 29 -21.45 -0.18 -12.45
C GLU A 29 -20.56 1.08 -12.44
N LEU A 30 -19.66 1.18 -13.43
CA LEU A 30 -19.14 2.46 -13.88
C LEU A 30 -19.99 2.94 -15.04
N THR A 31 -21.08 3.62 -14.73
CA THR A 31 -21.87 4.35 -15.73
C THR A 31 -21.04 5.52 -16.27
N PRO A 32 -20.78 5.61 -17.58
CA PRO A 32 -20.42 6.86 -18.22
C PRO A 32 -21.74 7.58 -18.54
N GLN A 33 -22.22 8.43 -17.62
CA GLN A 33 -23.30 9.35 -17.95
C GLN A 33 -22.72 10.64 -18.55
N ASP A 34 -22.76 10.66 -19.88
CA ASP A 34 -23.27 11.75 -20.72
C ASP A 34 -22.89 13.21 -20.39
N SER A 35 -21.96 13.72 -21.18
CA SER A 35 -22.26 14.64 -22.29
C SER A 35 -23.41 15.64 -22.09
N HIS A 36 -23.16 16.74 -21.37
CA HIS A 36 -23.95 17.97 -21.56
C HIS A 36 -23.21 18.96 -22.45
N SER A 37 -23.61 18.93 -23.72
CA SER A 37 -23.44 20.02 -24.67
C SER A 37 -24.28 21.21 -24.22
N VAL A 38 -23.65 22.38 -24.04
CA VAL A 38 -24.36 23.66 -23.95
C VAL A 38 -23.73 24.59 -24.98
N GLY A 39 -24.41 24.73 -26.12
CA GLY A 39 -24.13 25.77 -27.08
C GLY A 39 -24.50 27.14 -26.51
N GLY A 40 -23.60 28.11 -26.66
CA GLY A 40 -23.83 29.52 -26.38
C GLY A 40 -23.14 30.36 -27.45
N GLN A 41 -23.95 31.14 -28.16
CA GLN A 41 -23.60 31.93 -29.34
C GLN A 41 -22.40 32.87 -29.16
N ILE A 42 -21.56 32.85 -30.18
CA ILE A 42 -20.56 33.87 -30.55
C ILE A 42 -21.28 35.18 -30.90
N SER A 43 -20.92 36.27 -30.22
CA SER A 43 -21.08 37.63 -30.75
C SER A 43 -19.72 38.08 -31.25
N GLU A 44 -19.63 38.29 -32.55
CA GLU A 44 -18.49 38.91 -33.24
C GLU A 44 -18.29 40.32 -32.71
N ALA A 45 -17.12 40.56 -32.11
CA ALA A 45 -16.57 41.89 -31.97
C ALA A 45 -15.08 41.79 -32.31
N ASP A 46 -14.76 42.28 -33.51
CA ASP A 46 -13.40 42.48 -34.01
C ASP A 46 -12.52 43.16 -32.95
N SER A 47 -11.53 42.41 -32.46
CA SER A 47 -10.38 43.00 -31.79
C SER A 47 -9.10 42.46 -32.43
N PRO A 48 -8.08 43.31 -32.65
CA PRO A 48 -6.91 42.95 -33.44
C PRO A 48 -6.16 41.76 -32.85
N CYS A 49 -5.85 40.79 -33.71
CA CYS A 49 -5.05 39.61 -33.39
C CYS A 49 -3.65 40.00 -32.90
N GLU A 50 -3.48 40.14 -31.59
CA GLU A 50 -2.17 39.99 -30.96
C GLU A 50 -1.80 38.51 -31.01
N SER A 51 -0.69 38.24 -31.70
CA SER A 51 -0.22 36.89 -31.98
C SER A 51 0.06 36.15 -30.68
N VAL A 52 -0.77 35.16 -30.37
CA VAL A 52 -0.61 34.22 -29.24
C VAL A 52 0.52 33.23 -29.58
N GLY A 53 1.74 33.77 -29.71
CA GLY A 53 2.98 33.05 -29.99
C GLY A 53 3.97 33.16 -28.84
N GLU A 54 3.50 33.46 -27.62
CA GLU A 54 4.35 33.44 -26.44
C GLU A 54 4.66 31.98 -26.10
N GLN A 55 5.81 31.51 -26.58
CA GLN A 55 6.38 30.24 -26.17
C GLN A 55 6.63 30.32 -24.67
N VAL A 56 5.72 29.71 -23.91
CA VAL A 56 5.89 29.44 -22.48
C VAL A 56 7.10 28.52 -22.33
N ALA A 57 8.29 29.11 -22.21
CA ALA A 57 9.56 28.46 -21.94
C ALA A 57 9.73 28.13 -20.44
N THR A 58 8.64 28.12 -19.67
CA THR A 58 8.66 27.51 -18.34
C THR A 58 8.52 26.01 -18.53
N ASP A 59 9.67 25.33 -18.50
CA ASP A 59 9.76 23.90 -18.31
C ASP A 59 8.83 23.51 -17.15
N THR A 60 7.63 23.04 -17.47
CA THR A 60 6.73 22.47 -16.48
C THR A 60 7.45 21.22 -16.00
N GLN A 61 8.13 21.30 -14.85
CA GLN A 61 8.68 20.13 -14.19
C GLN A 61 7.51 19.19 -13.94
N LYS A 62 7.33 18.22 -14.84
CA LYS A 62 6.52 17.02 -14.61
C LYS A 62 7.26 16.17 -13.60
N SER A 63 7.41 16.67 -12.38
CA SER A 63 7.62 15.84 -11.22
C SER A 63 6.28 15.14 -10.98
N ALA A 64 6.02 14.07 -11.75
CA ALA A 64 5.08 13.06 -11.29
C ALA A 64 5.52 12.72 -9.86
N PRO A 65 4.64 12.77 -8.84
CA PRO A 65 5.00 12.48 -7.47
C PRO A 65 5.79 11.17 -7.49
N GLN A 66 7.10 11.26 -7.28
CA GLN A 66 7.99 10.14 -7.43
C GLN A 66 7.69 9.27 -6.22
N HIS A 67 6.72 8.37 -6.39
CA HIS A 67 6.12 7.60 -5.32
C HIS A 67 7.21 7.10 -4.38
N ASP A 68 7.16 7.54 -3.11
CA ASP A 68 8.05 7.05 -2.08
C ASP A 68 8.08 5.53 -2.18
N THR A 69 9.26 4.96 -2.43
CA THR A 69 9.40 3.51 -2.70
C THR A 69 8.95 2.68 -1.48
N HIS A 70 8.85 3.33 -0.33
CA HIS A 70 8.44 2.78 0.95
C HIS A 70 7.82 3.86 1.86
N TRP A 71 6.95 3.44 2.77
CA TRP A 71 6.27 4.33 3.71
C TRP A 71 5.83 3.58 4.96
N ILE A 72 5.48 4.31 6.01
CA ILE A 72 4.81 3.75 7.19
C ILE A 72 3.33 4.11 7.14
N GLU A 73 2.48 3.17 7.50
CA GLU A 73 1.04 3.36 7.53
C GLU A 73 0.46 2.89 8.87
N GLU A 74 -0.55 3.61 9.34
CA GLU A 74 -1.43 3.15 10.41
C GLU A 74 -2.50 2.23 9.83
N TYR A 75 -2.58 1.02 10.36
CA TYR A 75 -3.54 0.01 9.94
C TYR A 75 -4.29 -0.51 11.16
N TRP A 76 -5.60 -0.73 11.02
CA TRP A 76 -6.40 -1.31 12.09
C TRP A 76 -6.98 -2.66 11.70
N VAL A 77 -7.20 -3.49 12.72
CA VAL A 77 -7.97 -4.73 12.62
C VAL A 77 -9.08 -4.71 13.66
N GLU A 78 -10.23 -5.25 13.30
CA GLU A 78 -11.33 -5.44 14.23
C GLU A 78 -11.38 -6.88 14.74
N ARG A 79 -11.46 -7.04 16.06
CA ARG A 79 -11.68 -8.34 16.72
C ARG A 79 -12.64 -8.15 17.88
N CYS A 80 -13.65 -9.02 17.98
CA CYS A 80 -14.64 -8.97 19.07
C CYS A 80 -15.22 -7.55 19.27
N SER A 81 -15.60 -6.88 18.16
CA SER A 81 -16.13 -5.50 18.14
C SER A 81 -15.17 -4.40 18.63
N ASN A 82 -13.90 -4.73 18.87
CA ASN A 82 -12.87 -3.76 19.24
C ASN A 82 -11.91 -3.51 18.08
N LYS A 83 -11.54 -2.25 17.86
CA LYS A 83 -10.55 -1.84 16.87
C LYS A 83 -9.16 -1.77 17.48
N TYR A 84 -8.21 -2.44 16.86
CA TYR A 84 -6.81 -2.46 17.28
C TYR A 84 -5.95 -1.82 16.20
N TRP A 85 -5.26 -0.76 16.57
CA TRP A 85 -4.39 0.00 15.68
C TRP A 85 -2.95 -0.49 15.76
N TYR A 86 -2.31 -0.62 14.60
CA TYR A 86 -0.95 -1.07 14.41
C TYR A 86 -0.21 -0.19 13.42
N TYR A 87 1.09 -0.04 13.63
CA TYR A 87 1.99 0.49 12.62
C TYR A 87 2.47 -0.67 11.73
N ARG A 88 2.42 -0.44 10.41
CA ARG A 88 3.05 -1.32 9.41
C ARG A 88 3.98 -0.51 8.50
N TYR A 89 5.13 -1.07 8.22
CA TYR A 89 6.05 -0.59 7.19
C TYR A 89 5.70 -1.27 5.86
N CYS A 90 5.51 -0.47 4.82
CA CYS A 90 5.13 -0.88 3.48
C CYS A 90 6.22 -0.47 2.49
N TRP A 91 6.50 -1.32 1.49
CA TRP A 91 7.41 -0.97 0.40
C TRP A 91 7.04 -1.65 -0.91
N MET A 92 7.43 -1.02 -2.00
CA MET A 92 7.28 -1.55 -3.35
C MET A 92 8.49 -2.39 -3.74
N GLN A 93 8.24 -3.58 -4.27
CA GLN A 93 9.23 -4.40 -4.97
C GLN A 93 8.66 -4.76 -6.35
N GLY A 94 9.13 -4.06 -7.38
CA GLY A 94 8.49 -4.12 -8.70
C GLY A 94 7.06 -3.59 -8.65
N ARG A 95 6.08 -4.43 -9.03
CA ARG A 95 4.63 -4.10 -9.00
C ARG A 95 3.91 -4.59 -7.73
N LYS A 96 4.65 -5.10 -6.75
CA LYS A 96 4.09 -5.74 -5.56
C LYS A 96 4.37 -4.92 -4.31
N ILE A 97 3.33 -4.71 -3.50
CA ILE A 97 3.46 -4.11 -2.17
C ILE A 97 3.80 -5.20 -1.16
N HIS A 98 4.89 -5.00 -0.44
CA HIS A 98 5.31 -5.79 0.70
C HIS A 98 5.02 -5.04 1.99
N ARG A 99 4.82 -5.79 3.09
CA ARG A 99 4.41 -5.24 4.38
C ARG A 99 5.08 -5.96 5.56
N ARG A 100 5.44 -5.20 6.60
CA ARG A 100 5.97 -5.71 7.88
C ARG A 100 5.34 -4.97 9.06
N TYR A 101 4.90 -5.73 10.06
CA TYR A 101 4.30 -5.16 11.27
C TYR A 101 5.38 -4.64 12.22
N LEU A 102 5.20 -3.41 12.70
CA LEU A 102 6.10 -2.77 13.68
C LEU A 102 5.61 -2.96 15.11
N GLY A 103 4.28 -2.95 15.31
CA GLY A 103 3.62 -3.19 16.59
C GLY A 103 2.34 -2.37 16.76
N SER A 104 1.71 -2.48 17.93
CA SER A 104 0.50 -1.70 18.25
C SER A 104 0.81 -0.22 18.44
N VAL A 105 -0.05 0.67 17.95
CA VAL A 105 0.10 2.13 18.06
C VAL A 105 0.28 2.61 19.51
N ASN A 106 -0.38 1.92 20.46
CA ASN A 106 -0.33 2.27 21.88
C ASN A 106 0.98 1.82 22.57
N SER A 107 1.78 0.97 21.93
CA SER A 107 3.03 0.48 22.51
C SER A 107 4.14 1.53 22.38
N LYS A 108 4.79 1.87 23.50
CA LYS A 108 5.98 2.74 23.49
C LYS A 108 7.05 2.19 22.56
N LEU A 109 7.29 0.88 22.59
CA LEU A 109 8.29 0.23 21.73
C LEU A 109 7.96 0.42 20.24
N ALA A 110 6.69 0.26 19.86
CA ALA A 110 6.26 0.43 18.47
C ALA A 110 6.43 1.88 17.98
N ARG A 111 6.19 2.86 18.86
CA ARG A 111 6.43 4.28 18.55
C ARG A 111 7.91 4.59 18.31
N HIS A 112 8.82 4.01 19.09
CA HIS A 112 10.27 4.15 18.86
C HIS A 112 10.66 3.51 17.53
N LYS A 113 10.20 2.27 17.28
CA LYS A 113 10.42 1.58 16.00
C LYS A 113 9.91 2.37 14.80
N LYS A 114 8.75 3.03 14.93
CA LYS A 114 8.20 3.91 13.90
C LYS A 114 9.15 5.08 13.63
N ALA A 115 9.56 5.80 14.68
CA ALA A 115 10.46 6.94 14.56
C ALA A 115 11.80 6.54 13.94
N ASP A 116 12.38 5.41 14.36
CA ASP A 116 13.62 4.88 13.77
C ASP A 116 13.46 4.63 12.26
N VAL A 117 12.36 4.01 11.84
CA VAL A 117 12.10 3.77 10.41
C VAL A 117 11.87 5.08 9.65
N GLU A 118 11.19 6.07 10.23
CA GLU A 118 10.99 7.40 9.61
C GLU A 118 12.32 8.13 9.39
N VAL A 119 13.25 8.05 10.35
CA VAL A 119 14.61 8.58 10.21
C VAL A 119 15.34 7.87 9.08
N TRP A 120 15.29 6.54 9.00
CA TRP A 120 15.97 5.78 7.94
C TRP A 120 15.40 6.06 6.54
N ILE A 121 14.07 6.24 6.44
CA ILE A 121 13.43 6.68 5.19
C ILE A 121 13.94 8.08 4.81
N SER A 122 14.01 9.00 5.77
CA SER A 122 14.50 10.37 5.55
C SER A 122 15.98 10.39 5.14
N ASP A 123 16.77 9.45 5.66
CA ASP A 123 18.19 9.24 5.30
C ASP A 123 18.37 8.56 3.93
N GLY A 124 17.28 8.21 3.23
CA GLY A 124 17.33 7.60 1.90
C GLY A 124 17.78 6.13 1.91
N GLN A 125 17.64 5.44 3.05
CA GLN A 125 18.02 4.03 3.17
C GLN A 125 17.14 3.14 2.29
N SER A 126 17.69 2.05 1.76
CA SER A 126 16.93 1.15 0.91
C SER A 126 15.93 0.31 1.73
N PRO A 127 14.82 -0.16 1.12
CA PRO A 127 13.87 -1.03 1.81
C PRO A 127 14.50 -2.32 2.37
N ALA A 128 15.56 -2.83 1.73
CA ALA A 128 16.28 -4.02 2.17
C ALA A 128 17.03 -3.78 3.50
N GLU A 129 17.61 -2.60 3.68
CA GLU A 129 18.32 -2.22 4.90
C GLU A 129 17.35 -2.02 6.07
N ILE A 130 16.26 -1.30 5.83
CA ILE A 130 15.17 -1.13 6.82
C ILE A 130 14.55 -2.48 7.18
N GLN A 131 14.40 -3.39 6.22
CA GLN A 131 13.91 -4.74 6.50
C GLN A 131 14.86 -5.52 7.43
N ARG A 132 16.18 -5.39 7.27
CA ARG A 132 17.17 -6.01 8.17
C ARG A 132 17.07 -5.42 9.57
N LEU A 133 16.98 -4.09 9.69
CA LEU A 133 16.77 -3.40 10.96
C LEU A 133 15.55 -3.96 11.71
N ILE A 134 14.41 -4.08 11.03
CA ILE A 134 13.17 -4.58 11.62
C ILE A 134 13.31 -6.05 12.08
N GLN A 135 14.05 -6.88 11.34
CA GLN A 135 14.28 -8.28 11.69
C GLN A 135 15.12 -8.44 12.97
N CYS A 136 16.16 -7.62 13.14
CA CYS A 136 17.02 -7.68 14.32
C CYS A 136 16.23 -7.47 15.63
N TRP A 137 15.18 -6.65 15.62
CA TRP A 137 14.34 -6.46 16.81
C TRP A 137 13.58 -7.71 17.26
N GLY A 138 13.22 -8.60 16.33
CA GLY A 138 12.51 -9.84 16.63
C GLY A 138 13.40 -10.90 17.25
N GLU A 139 14.71 -10.86 16.97
CA GLU A 139 15.68 -11.81 17.51
C GLU A 139 16.07 -11.48 18.95
N SER A 140 16.19 -10.19 19.28
CA SER A 140 16.49 -9.74 20.64
C SER A 140 15.43 -10.19 21.66
N GLN A 141 14.16 -10.27 21.27
CA GLN A 141 13.08 -10.72 22.17
C GLN A 141 13.05 -12.23 22.42
N LYS A 142 13.64 -13.04 21.52
CA LYS A 142 13.69 -14.50 21.70
C LYS A 142 14.79 -14.93 22.67
N ARG A 143 15.85 -14.13 22.81
CA ARG A 143 16.98 -14.43 23.69
C ARG A 143 16.75 -14.09 25.16
N SER A 144 15.77 -13.24 25.48
CA SER A 144 15.47 -12.84 26.88
C SER A 144 14.57 -13.83 27.64
N HIS A 145 14.23 -14.97 27.05
CA HIS A 145 13.38 -16.00 27.65
C HIS A 145 14.15 -17.29 28.02
N PHE A 146 15.48 -17.23 28.02
CA PHE A 146 16.37 -18.30 28.51
C PHE A 146 17.09 -17.87 29.78
#